data_AF-A0A2U2DXL6-F1
#
_entry.id   AF-A0A2U2DXL6-F1
#
_cell.length_a   1.000
_cell.length_b   1.000
_cell.length_c   1.000
_cell.angle_alpha   90.00
_cell.angle_beta   90.00
_cell.angle_gamma   90.00
#
_symmetry.space_group_name_H-M   'P 1'
#
loop_
_entity.id
_entity.type
_entity.pdbx_description
1 polymer ?
#
loop_
_entity_poly.entity_id
_entity_poly.type
_entity_poly.pdbx_seq_one_letter_code
_entity_poly.pdbx_strand_id
1 'polypeptide(L)' 'MGSTSDKVSGYANQAAGKIKQAAGDAMDNHEMQAKGAAQEAKGKVQVVSGKVKDAVKNQVDRL' A
#
# COMPACT_ATOMS: atom_id res chain seq x y z
N MET A 1 -19.66 -4.40 3.19
CA MET A 1 -19.22 -3.39 2.21
C MET A 1 -17.75 -3.64 1.88
N GLY A 2 -17.32 -3.59 0.63
CA GLY A 2 -15.91 -3.25 0.34
C GLY A 2 -15.15 -3.99 -0.76
N SER A 3 -15.54 -5.16 -1.25
CA SER A 3 -14.64 -6.00 -2.07
C SER A 3 -14.18 -5.37 -3.41
N THR A 4 -14.87 -4.35 -3.91
CA THR A 4 -14.49 -3.57 -5.10
C THR A 4 -13.75 -2.29 -4.74
N SER A 5 -14.05 -1.68 -3.59
CA SER A 5 -13.43 -0.43 -3.12
C SER A 5 -11.99 -0.65 -2.63
N ASP A 6 -11.72 -1.80 -1.99
CA ASP A 6 -10.37 -2.19 -1.55
C ASP A 6 -9.44 -2.49 -2.73
N LYS A 7 -9.94 -3.13 -3.79
CA LYS A 7 -9.16 -3.40 -5.02
C LYS A 7 -8.86 -2.11 -5.80
N VAL A 8 -9.83 -1.19 -5.89
CA VAL A 8 -9.63 0.12 -6.53
C VAL A 8 -8.65 0.98 -5.73
N SER A 9 -8.74 0.95 -4.39
CA SER A 9 -7.79 1.67 -3.52
C SER A 9 -6.37 1.13 -3.64
N GLY A 10 -6.21 -0.19 -3.86
CA GLY A 10 -4.91 -0.80 -4.15
C GLY A 10 -4.28 -0.30 -5.46
N TYR A 11 -5.09 -0.22 -6.53
CA TYR A 11 -4.65 0.30 -7.82
C TYR A 11 -4.37 1.82 -7.79
N ALA A 12 -5.21 2.59 -7.09
CA ALA A 12 -5.01 4.03 -6.92
C ALA A 12 -3.72 4.35 -6.17
N ASN A 13 -3.39 3.59 -5.11
CA ASN A 13 -2.14 3.74 -4.39
C ASN A 13 -0.91 3.33 -5.22
N GLN A 14 -1.02 2.30 -6.06
CA GLN A 14 0.07 1.95 -7.00
C GLN A 14 0.29 3.04 -8.06
N ALA A 15 -0.78 3.60 -8.61
CA ALA A 15 -0.70 4.69 -9.58
C ALA A 15 -0.09 5.94 -8.94
N ALA A 16 -0.56 6.34 -7.76
CA ALA A 16 -0.02 7.47 -7.02
C ALA A 16 1.46 7.26 -6.62
N GLY A 17 1.83 6.03 -6.24
CA GLY A 17 3.22 5.65 -5.93
C GLY A 17 4.15 5.80 -7.14
N LYS A 18 3.74 5.29 -8.30
CA LYS A 18 4.51 5.46 -9.55
C LYS A 18 4.67 6.92 -9.94
N ILE A 19 3.62 7.73 -9.80
CA ILE A 19 3.68 9.17 -10.07
C ILE A 19 4.66 9.87 -9.10
N LYS A 20 4.64 9.51 -7.81
CA LYS A 20 5.59 10.04 -6.82
C LYS A 20 7.03 9.62 -7.11
N GLN A 21 7.27 8.38 -7.55
CA GLN A 21 8.61 7.92 -7.94
C GLN A 21 9.10 8.69 -9.16
N ALA A 22 8.28 8.82 -10.20
CA ALA A 22 8.63 9.57 -11.41
C ALA A 22 8.90 11.05 -11.12
N ALA A 23 8.07 11.68 -10.26
CA ALA A 23 8.27 13.05 -9.84
C ALA A 23 9.51 13.22 -8.93
N GLY A 24 9.79 12.25 -8.06
CA GLY A 24 10.97 12.26 -7.19
C GLY A 24 12.28 12.11 -7.96
N ASP A 25 12.33 11.19 -8.94
CA ASP A 25 13.49 11.03 -9.83
C ASP A 25 13.73 12.27 -10.69
N ALA A 26 12.65 12.93 -11.16
CA ALA A 26 12.77 14.15 -11.95
C ALA A 26 13.23 15.38 -11.15
N MET A 27 13.00 15.41 -9.84
CA MET A 27 13.36 16.54 -8.97
C MET A 27 14.70 16.37 -8.24
N ASP A 28 15.44 15.27 -8.48
CA ASP A 28 16.71 14.91 -7.83
C ASP A 28 16.68 15.09 -6.30
N ASN A 29 15.52 14.80 -5.69
CA ASN A 29 15.29 15.02 -4.27
C ASN A 29 15.32 13.68 -3.54
N HIS A 30 16.53 13.28 -3.14
CA HIS A 30 16.81 12.07 -2.36
C HIS A 30 15.93 11.93 -1.11
N GLU A 31 15.55 13.04 -0.47
CA GLU A 31 14.70 13.00 0.72
C GLU A 31 13.26 12.60 0.38
N MET A 32 12.76 13.04 -0.78
CA MET A 32 11.42 12.68 -1.27
C MET A 32 11.36 11.22 -1.72
N GLN A 33 12.42 10.74 -2.38
CA GLN A 33 12.56 9.33 -2.78
C GLN A 33 12.66 8.41 -1.56
N ALA A 34 13.45 8.78 -0.55
CA ALA A 34 13.59 8.03 0.71
C ALA A 34 12.28 7.98 1.50
N LYS A 35 11.57 9.13 1.64
CA LYS A 35 10.24 9.18 2.26
C LYS A 35 9.22 8.33 1.48
N GLY A 36 9.26 8.37 0.15
CA GLY A 36 8.43 7.54 -0.72
C GLY A 36 8.66 6.05 -0.48
N ALA A 37 9.92 5.59 -0.53
CA ALA A 37 10.29 4.21 -0.29
C ALA A 37 9.90 3.71 1.12
N ALA A 38 10.13 4.54 2.15
CA ALA A 38 9.75 4.23 3.51
C ALA A 38 8.22 4.10 3.68
N GLN A 39 7.47 4.99 3.02
CA GLN A 39 6.01 4.98 3.04
C GLN A 39 5.45 3.76 2.28
N GLU A 40 6.06 3.38 1.16
CA GLU A 40 5.71 2.20 0.37
C GLU A 40 5.99 0.90 1.13
N ALA A 41 7.15 0.82 1.80
CA ALA A 41 7.50 -0.29 2.68
C ALA A 41 6.50 -0.43 3.84
N LYS A 42 6.19 0.69 4.51
CA LYS A 42 5.18 0.72 5.58
C LYS A 42 3.80 0.27 5.07
N GLY A 43 3.38 0.76 3.91
CA GLY A 43 2.13 0.37 3.27
C GLY A 43 2.07 -1.12 2.93
N LYS A 44 3.14 -1.68 2.36
CA LYS A 44 3.25 -3.13 2.08
C LYS A 44 3.14 -3.96 3.36
N VAL A 45 3.86 -3.58 4.42
CA VAL A 45 3.78 -4.25 5.73
C VAL A 45 2.35 -4.19 6.29
N GLN A 46 1.70 -3.04 6.18
CA GLN A 46 0.35 -2.85 6.70
C GLN A 46 -0.70 -3.67 5.92
N VAL A 47 -0.57 -3.75 4.60
CA VAL A 47 -1.41 -4.61 3.74
C VAL A 47 -1.19 -6.09 4.06
N VAL A 48 0.06 -6.53 4.21
CA VAL A 48 0.37 -7.92 4.56
C VAL A 48 -0.20 -8.26 5.95
N SER A 49 0.06 -7.41 6.95
CA SER A 49 -0.46 -7.62 8.30
C SER A 49 -1.99 -7.61 8.35
N GLY A 50 -2.62 -6.71 7.59
CA GLY A 50 -4.08 -6.66 7.42
C GLY A 50 -4.62 -7.95 6.81
N LYS A 51 -4.05 -8.42 5.70
CA LYS A 51 -4.44 -9.69 5.05
C LYS A 51 -4.29 -10.90 5.98
N VAL A 52 -3.21 -10.96 6.76
CA VAL A 52 -2.99 -12.03 7.74
C VAL A 52 -4.05 -11.98 8.84
N LYS A 53 -4.32 -10.79 9.40
CA LYS A 53 -5.38 -10.62 10.41
C LYS A 53 -6.76 -10.96 9.85
N ASP A 54 -7.08 -10.55 8.63
CA ASP A 54 -8.33 -10.88 7.96
C ASP A 54 -8.47 -12.38 7.70
N ALA A 55 -7.39 -13.06 7.28
CA ALA A 55 -7.41 -14.51 7.05
C ALA A 55 -7.63 -15.27 8.36
N VAL A 56 -6.96 -14.87 9.44
CA VAL A 56 -7.14 -15.47 10.77
C VAL A 56 -8.54 -15.19 11.30
N LYS A 57 -9.03 -13.95 11.19
CA LYS A 57 -10.37 -13.58 11.64
C LYS A 57 -11.45 -14.35 10.88
N ASN A 58 -11.34 -14.48 9.56
CA ASN A 58 -12.28 -15.27 8.75
C ASN A 58 -12.26 -16.78 9.10
N GLN A 59 -11.14 -17.33 9.57
CA GLN A 59 -11.10 -18.71 10.05
C GLN A 59 -11.80 -18.87 11.40
N VAL A 60 -11.60 -17.92 12.32
CA VAL A 60 -12.22 -17.92 13.65
C VAL A 60 -13.72 -17.65 13.58
N ASP A 61 -14.18 -16.73 12.72
CA ASP A 61 -15.61 -16.44 12.50
C ASP A 61 -16.37 -17.60 11.82
N ARG A 62 -15.66 -18.54 11.18
CA ARG A 62 -16.25 -19.72 10.49
C ARG A 62 -16.28 -20.99 11.36
N LEU A 63 -15.64 -20.99 12.52
CA LEU A 63 -15.69 -22.05 13.53
C LEU A 63 -16.83 -21.78 14.51
#